data_AF-A0A661WGI5-F1
#
_entry.id   AF-A0A661WGI5-F1
#
_cell.length_a   1.000
_cell.length_b   1.000
_cell.length_c   1.000
_cell.angle_alpha   90.00
_cell.angle_beta   90.00
_cell.angle_gamma   90.00
#
_symmetry.space_group_name_H-M   'P 1'
#
loop_
_entity.id
_entity.type
_entity.pdbx_description
1 polymer ?
#
loop_
_entity_poly.entity_id
_entity_poly.type
_entity_poly.pdbx_seq_one_letter_code
_entity_poly.pdbx_strand_id
1 'polypeptide(L)'
;MRSISVKITLVLVVVSLAGALFTSFYIQDRTQKAFDTFIQDQDQQVLVEALTDHFRVYGSWENAHLVFLEVFPSIYHNNQGEGSPPSAQGMNAPFILTSPSGEIMDTSPGPGRPKPGSSIPMNEVEKMGIPLKVEDNIVGWLVPASTQGPRNNIQQNFLGTVQQGLIISSLVTLLIALSLGGFLIQSFTRPIRKLAGATEKVASGELGFQVDIESKDELGKLASSFNSMSSDLEKADLSRKQMTADIAHDLRTPLTIMQGYIEAMSEGKMAGSQEIYQVMHQQAKHLNYLIDDLKTLSLLDSEELAFQIQNIDPS
;
A
#
# COMPACT_ATOMS: atom_id res chain seq x y z
N MET A 1 -8.30 20.52 -6.06
CA MET A 1 -7.36 19.57 -5.41
C MET A 1 -8.02 18.18 -5.38
N ARG A 2 -7.36 17.11 -5.83
CA ARG A 2 -7.95 15.75 -5.79
C ARG A 2 -8.13 15.31 -4.32
N SER A 3 -9.30 14.76 -3.99
CA SER A 3 -9.65 14.28 -2.65
C SER A 3 -8.58 13.34 -2.08
N ILE A 4 -8.28 13.46 -0.79
CA ILE A 4 -7.36 12.57 -0.05
C ILE A 4 -7.74 11.09 -0.25
N SER A 5 -9.03 10.79 -0.32
CA SER A 5 -9.54 9.44 -0.61
C SER A 5 -8.99 8.91 -1.93
N VAL A 6 -9.06 9.71 -3.00
CA VAL A 6 -8.57 9.32 -4.33
C VAL A 6 -7.06 9.09 -4.30
N LYS A 7 -6.30 9.89 -3.53
CA LYS A 7 -4.85 9.71 -3.39
C LYS A 7 -4.52 8.39 -2.69
N ILE A 8 -5.18 8.09 -1.57
CA ILE A 8 -4.93 6.86 -0.79
C ILE A 8 -5.31 5.62 -1.61
N THR A 9 -6.48 5.62 -2.25
CA THR A 9 -6.90 4.49 -3.11
C THR A 9 -5.95 4.29 -4.27
N LEU A 10 -5.52 5.38 -4.92
CA LEU A 10 -4.60 5.30 -6.04
C LEU A 10 -3.23 4.79 -5.60
N VAL A 11 -2.71 5.23 -4.45
CA VAL A 11 -1.46 4.72 -3.89
C VAL A 11 -1.59 3.23 -3.56
N LEU A 12 -2.67 2.81 -2.91
CA LEU A 12 -2.87 1.41 -2.53
C LEU A 12 -2.98 0.52 -3.77
N VAL A 13 -3.76 0.92 -4.78
CA VAL A 13 -3.88 0.22 -6.06
C VAL A 13 -2.53 0.15 -6.78
N VAL A 14 -1.80 1.27 -6.86
CA VAL A 14 -0.50 1.31 -7.54
C VAL A 14 0.52 0.42 -6.84
N VAL A 15 0.60 0.46 -5.51
CA VAL A 15 1.54 -0.36 -4.73
C VAL A 15 1.18 -1.84 -4.85
N SER A 16 -0.10 -2.21 -4.74
CA SER A 16 -0.53 -3.60 -4.89
C SER A 16 -0.29 -4.13 -6.31
N LEU A 17 -0.58 -3.32 -7.34
CA LEU A 17 -0.35 -3.70 -8.73
C LEU A 17 1.14 -3.83 -9.05
N ALA A 18 1.96 -2.86 -8.62
CA ALA A 18 3.41 -2.92 -8.77
C ALA A 18 4.01 -4.12 -8.03
N GLY A 19 3.53 -4.40 -6.82
CA GLY A 19 3.94 -5.56 -6.04
C GLY A 19 3.61 -6.88 -6.74
N ALA A 20 2.38 -7.05 -7.23
CA ALA A 20 1.96 -8.26 -7.94
C ALA A 20 2.73 -8.47 -9.26
N LEU A 21 2.94 -7.39 -10.03
CA LEU A 21 3.74 -7.46 -11.26
C LEU A 21 5.20 -7.81 -10.96
N PHE A 22 5.78 -7.20 -9.93
CA PHE A 22 7.14 -7.46 -9.51
C PHE A 22 7.33 -8.90 -9.04
N THR A 23 6.45 -9.43 -8.19
CA THR A 23 6.55 -10.81 -7.70
C THR A 23 6.32 -11.82 -8.83
N SER A 24 5.35 -11.58 -9.70
CA SER A 24 5.09 -12.42 -10.87
C SER A 24 6.31 -12.48 -11.79
N PHE A 25 6.87 -11.31 -12.15
CA PHE A 25 8.08 -11.23 -12.97
C PHE A 25 9.29 -11.90 -12.30
N TYR A 26 9.49 -11.65 -11.00
CA TYR A 26 10.59 -12.22 -10.24
C TYR A 26 10.51 -13.75 -10.15
N ILE A 27 9.32 -14.30 -9.87
CA ILE A 27 9.11 -15.75 -9.81
C ILE A 27 9.32 -16.36 -11.20
N GLN A 28 8.77 -15.74 -12.26
CA GLN A 28 8.93 -16.24 -13.62
C GLN A 28 10.40 -16.31 -14.06
N ASP A 29 11.18 -15.25 -13.82
CA ASP A 29 12.62 -15.21 -14.14
C ASP A 29 13.41 -16.26 -13.34
N ARG A 30 13.12 -16.37 -12.03
CA ARG A 30 13.79 -17.33 -11.15
C ARG A 30 13.46 -18.78 -11.48
N THR A 31 12.20 -19.11 -11.72
CA THR A 31 11.76 -20.47 -12.03
C THR A 31 12.33 -20.94 -13.36
N GLN A 32 12.38 -20.08 -14.39
CA GLN A 32 12.99 -20.46 -15.67
C GLN A 32 14.47 -20.79 -15.51
N LYS A 33 15.25 -19.89 -14.87
CA LYS A 33 16.69 -20.12 -14.66
C LYS A 33 16.98 -21.33 -13.78
N ALA A 34 16.21 -21.51 -12.71
CA ALA A 34 16.39 -22.65 -11.81
C ALA A 34 16.06 -23.97 -12.50
N PHE A 35 15.01 -24.00 -13.33
CA PHE A 35 14.63 -25.19 -14.07
C PHE A 35 15.63 -25.53 -15.19
N ASP A 36 16.10 -24.54 -15.95
CA ASP A 36 17.11 -24.72 -16.99
C ASP A 36 18.42 -25.29 -16.38
N THR A 37 18.82 -24.77 -15.22
CA THR A 37 19.98 -25.27 -14.46
C THR A 37 19.75 -26.71 -13.98
N PHE A 38 18.58 -27.02 -13.44
CA PHE A 38 18.24 -28.36 -12.93
C PHE A 38 18.28 -29.43 -14.01
N ILE A 39 17.68 -29.16 -15.18
CA ILE A 39 17.71 -30.11 -16.32
C ILE A 39 19.14 -30.30 -16.80
N GLN A 40 19.92 -29.22 -16.89
CA GLN A 40 21.32 -29.31 -17.29
C GLN A 40 22.16 -30.16 -16.31
N ASP A 41 22.04 -29.93 -15.01
CA ASP A 41 22.77 -30.69 -13.99
C ASP A 41 22.37 -32.18 -14.01
N GLN A 42 21.07 -32.46 -14.16
CA GLN A 42 20.55 -33.84 -14.25
C GLN A 42 21.09 -34.56 -15.49
N ASP A 43 20.96 -33.96 -16.68
CA ASP A 43 21.44 -34.56 -17.94
C ASP A 43 22.96 -34.77 -17.91
N GLN A 44 23.71 -33.81 -17.34
CA GLN A 44 25.16 -33.93 -17.19
C GLN A 44 25.56 -35.12 -16.33
N GLN A 45 24.90 -35.34 -15.18
CA GLN A 45 25.23 -36.46 -14.30
C GLN A 45 25.01 -37.81 -14.97
N VAL A 46 23.86 -37.99 -15.64
CA VAL A 46 23.55 -39.24 -16.36
C VAL A 46 24.59 -39.49 -17.46
N LEU A 47 24.99 -38.45 -18.18
CA LEU A 47 26.00 -38.58 -19.25
C LEU A 47 27.40 -38.87 -18.70
N VAL A 48 27.80 -38.23 -17.59
CA VAL A 48 29.08 -38.50 -16.91
C VAL A 48 29.16 -39.96 -16.48
N GLU A 49 28.09 -40.48 -15.86
CA GLU A 49 28.01 -41.87 -15.40
C GLU A 49 28.13 -42.84 -16.60
N ALA A 50 27.30 -42.65 -17.63
CA ALA A 50 27.31 -43.51 -18.81
C ALA A 50 28.64 -43.49 -19.58
N LEU A 51 29.27 -42.32 -19.74
CA LEU A 51 30.58 -42.20 -20.39
C LEU A 51 31.69 -42.84 -19.55
N THR A 52 31.63 -42.68 -18.23
CA THR A 52 32.59 -43.31 -17.32
C THR A 52 32.48 -44.84 -17.39
N ASP A 53 31.26 -45.36 -17.46
CA ASP A 53 31.00 -46.80 -17.62
C ASP A 53 31.45 -47.32 -18.99
N HIS A 54 31.21 -46.58 -20.08
CA HIS A 54 31.74 -46.90 -21.41
C HIS A 54 33.26 -47.03 -21.38
N PHE A 55 33.95 -46.07 -20.77
CA PHE A 55 35.41 -46.13 -20.66
C PHE A 55 35.87 -47.31 -19.79
N ARG A 56 35.15 -47.63 -18.72
CA ARG A 56 35.45 -48.79 -17.87
C ARG A 56 35.32 -50.11 -18.64
N VAL A 57 34.36 -50.23 -19.55
CA VAL A 57 34.10 -51.44 -20.33
C VAL A 57 35.06 -51.60 -21.51
N TYR A 58 35.25 -50.54 -22.30
CA TYR A 58 36.00 -50.60 -23.56
C TYR A 58 37.45 -50.09 -23.44
N GLY A 59 37.79 -49.40 -22.36
CA GLY A 59 39.13 -48.81 -22.16
C GLY A 59 39.49 -47.69 -23.15
N SER A 60 38.52 -47.18 -23.92
CA SER A 60 38.74 -46.16 -24.95
C SER A 60 37.53 -45.23 -25.09
N TRP A 61 37.78 -44.05 -25.65
CA TRP A 61 36.75 -43.07 -26.02
C TRP A 61 36.24 -43.26 -27.44
N GLU A 62 36.63 -44.34 -28.12
CA GLU A 62 36.14 -44.63 -29.47
C GLU A 62 34.63 -44.87 -29.42
N ASN A 63 33.90 -44.21 -30.32
CA ASN A 63 32.44 -44.25 -30.39
C ASN A 63 31.72 -43.74 -29.13
N ALA A 64 32.36 -42.93 -28.29
CA ALA A 64 31.72 -42.35 -27.10
C ALA A 64 30.48 -41.49 -27.44
N HIS A 65 30.40 -40.91 -28.64
CA HIS A 65 29.19 -40.25 -29.12
C HIS A 65 27.98 -41.17 -29.24
N LEU A 66 28.14 -42.49 -29.36
CA LEU A 66 27.02 -43.44 -29.38
C LEU A 66 26.35 -43.58 -28.01
N VAL A 67 27.13 -43.50 -26.92
CA VAL A 67 26.61 -43.51 -25.53
C VAL A 67 25.59 -42.40 -25.33
N PHE A 68 25.88 -41.22 -25.89
CA PHE A 68 24.95 -40.10 -25.86
C PHE A 68 23.64 -40.39 -26.58
N LEU A 69 23.69 -41.07 -27.74
CA LEU A 69 22.49 -41.46 -28.49
C LEU A 69 21.64 -42.47 -27.71
N GLU A 70 22.29 -43.34 -26.94
CA GLU A 70 21.65 -44.38 -26.13
C GLU A 70 20.99 -43.82 -24.87
N VAL A 71 21.67 -42.91 -24.17
CA VAL A 71 21.19 -42.30 -22.92
C VAL A 71 20.05 -41.31 -23.16
N PHE A 72 20.04 -40.62 -24.30
CA PHE A 72 19.03 -39.61 -24.63
C PHE A 72 18.24 -39.94 -25.92
N PRO A 73 17.52 -41.08 -25.97
CA PRO A 73 16.88 -41.58 -27.20
C PRO A 73 15.69 -40.71 -27.66
N SER A 74 15.06 -40.00 -26.72
CA SER A 74 13.92 -39.10 -26.95
C SER A 74 14.30 -37.80 -27.67
N ILE A 75 15.58 -37.43 -27.67
CA ILE A 75 16.11 -36.27 -28.41
C ILE A 75 16.11 -36.54 -29.93
N TYR A 76 16.21 -37.81 -30.34
CA TYR A 76 16.26 -38.21 -31.75
C TYR A 76 14.89 -38.57 -32.36
N HIS A 77 13.93 -39.05 -31.55
CA HIS A 77 12.67 -39.59 -32.07
C HIS A 77 11.60 -38.54 -32.42
N ASN A 78 11.64 -37.34 -31.83
CA ASN A 78 10.59 -36.33 -32.03
C ASN A 78 10.65 -35.59 -33.38
N ASN A 79 11.69 -35.81 -34.20
CA ASN A 79 11.86 -35.19 -35.52
C ASN A 79 11.62 -36.15 -36.71
N GLN A 80 11.03 -37.33 -36.49
CA GLN A 80 10.55 -38.18 -37.60
C GLN A 80 9.18 -37.72 -38.11
N GLY A 81 9.13 -36.49 -38.63
CA GLY A 81 8.20 -36.08 -39.67
C GLY A 81 8.93 -36.16 -41.01
N GLU A 82 8.28 -36.74 -42.02
CA GLU A 82 8.82 -37.08 -43.34
C GLU A 82 9.93 -36.16 -43.88
N GLY A 83 11.11 -36.73 -44.13
CA GLY A 83 12.01 -36.29 -45.21
C GLY A 83 13.11 -35.26 -44.88
N SER A 84 13.27 -34.78 -43.64
CA SER A 84 14.42 -33.92 -43.29
C SER A 84 15.51 -34.71 -42.56
N PRO A 85 16.81 -34.57 -42.92
CA PRO A 85 17.89 -35.14 -42.13
C PRO A 85 17.80 -34.55 -40.71
N PRO A 86 18.23 -35.28 -39.66
CA PRO A 86 18.13 -34.82 -38.29
C PRO A 86 18.77 -33.43 -38.21
N SER A 87 17.96 -32.38 -38.06
CA SER A 87 18.52 -31.07 -37.83
C SER A 87 19.17 -31.15 -36.46
N ALA A 88 20.48 -31.05 -36.44
CA ALA A 88 21.27 -31.06 -35.23
C ALA A 88 21.02 -29.83 -34.32
N GLN A 89 20.00 -29.05 -34.67
CA GLN A 89 19.40 -27.94 -33.93
C GLN A 89 18.64 -28.37 -32.67
N GLY A 90 18.24 -29.64 -32.54
CA GLY A 90 17.46 -30.16 -31.40
C GLY A 90 18.28 -30.85 -30.29
N MET A 91 19.61 -30.92 -30.41
CA MET A 91 20.47 -31.59 -29.43
C MET A 91 20.73 -30.69 -28.21
N ASN A 92 19.95 -30.89 -27.15
CA ASN A 92 19.98 -30.06 -25.94
C ASN A 92 21.12 -30.35 -24.95
N ALA A 93 22.03 -31.28 -25.26
CA ALA A 93 23.17 -31.54 -24.38
C ALA A 93 24.43 -31.80 -25.21
N PRO A 94 24.97 -30.79 -25.90
CA PRO A 94 26.17 -31.02 -26.64
C PRO A 94 27.36 -31.08 -25.70
N PHE A 95 28.15 -32.13 -25.88
CA PHE A 95 29.32 -32.35 -25.06
C PHE A 95 30.55 -32.44 -25.94
N ILE A 96 31.66 -32.02 -25.36
CA ILE A 96 32.99 -32.22 -25.90
C ILE A 96 33.70 -33.11 -24.89
N LEU A 97 34.11 -34.28 -25.34
CA LEU A 97 34.88 -35.20 -24.55
C LEU A 97 36.35 -34.95 -24.83
N THR A 98 37.13 -34.72 -23.78
CA THR A 98 38.56 -34.48 -23.91
C THR A 98 39.37 -35.51 -23.13
N SER A 99 40.62 -35.68 -23.52
CA SER A 99 41.63 -36.42 -22.80
C SER A 99 42.02 -35.71 -21.48
N PRO A 100 42.78 -36.37 -20.59
CA PRO A 100 43.33 -35.71 -19.42
C PRO A 100 44.24 -34.50 -19.73
N SER A 101 44.78 -34.41 -20.95
CA SER A 101 45.63 -33.30 -21.43
C SER A 101 44.86 -32.21 -22.21
N GLY A 102 43.54 -32.35 -22.36
CA GLY A 102 42.69 -31.37 -23.05
C GLY A 102 42.55 -31.59 -24.56
N GLU A 103 43.04 -32.71 -25.11
CA GLU A 103 42.80 -33.08 -26.51
C GLU A 103 41.36 -33.57 -26.69
N ILE A 104 40.65 -33.06 -27.69
CA ILE A 104 39.28 -33.46 -28.00
C ILE A 104 39.28 -34.86 -28.58
N MET A 105 38.68 -35.79 -27.85
CA MET A 105 38.63 -37.22 -28.16
C MET A 105 37.37 -37.56 -28.97
N ASP A 106 36.23 -37.02 -28.56
CA ASP A 106 34.96 -37.15 -29.28
C ASP A 106 34.04 -35.97 -28.97
N THR A 107 33.00 -35.78 -29.78
CA THR A 107 31.99 -34.74 -29.54
C THR A 107 30.60 -35.27 -29.86
N SER A 108 29.57 -34.75 -29.18
CA SER A 108 28.20 -34.96 -29.63
C SER A 108 28.05 -34.58 -31.11
N PRO A 109 27.27 -35.31 -31.92
CA PRO A 109 27.00 -34.92 -33.29
C PRO A 109 26.45 -33.49 -33.40
N GLY A 110 26.77 -32.76 -34.47
CA GLY A 110 26.13 -31.47 -34.77
C GLY A 110 26.97 -30.46 -35.52
N PRO A 111 26.37 -29.34 -35.98
CA PRO A 111 27.04 -28.37 -36.82
C PRO A 111 27.92 -27.48 -35.94
N GLY A 112 29.13 -27.14 -36.42
CA GLY A 112 30.04 -26.25 -35.70
C GLY A 112 30.76 -26.88 -34.50
N ARG A 113 30.74 -28.21 -34.37
CA ARG A 113 31.49 -28.93 -33.33
C ARG A 113 33.00 -28.95 -33.65
N PRO A 114 33.87 -28.81 -32.65
CA PRO A 114 35.30 -29.06 -32.83
C PRO A 114 35.53 -30.48 -33.35
N LYS A 115 36.50 -30.66 -34.24
CA LYS A 115 36.84 -32.00 -34.71
C LYS A 115 37.71 -32.72 -33.67
N PRO A 116 37.55 -34.04 -33.50
CA PRO A 116 38.51 -34.86 -32.76
C PRO A 116 39.94 -34.59 -33.22
N GLY A 117 40.89 -34.55 -32.27
CA GLY A 117 42.30 -34.24 -32.49
C GLY A 117 42.69 -32.76 -32.38
N SER A 118 41.73 -31.85 -32.19
CA SER A 118 42.01 -30.46 -31.75
C SER A 118 42.08 -30.38 -30.22
N SER A 119 42.73 -29.37 -29.63
CA SER A 119 42.91 -29.29 -28.17
C SER A 119 42.27 -28.03 -27.58
N ILE A 120 41.69 -28.16 -26.39
CA ILE A 120 41.22 -27.05 -25.57
C ILE A 120 42.27 -26.77 -24.50
N PRO A 121 42.67 -25.49 -24.27
CA PRO A 121 43.60 -25.14 -23.20
C PRO A 121 43.14 -25.68 -21.83
N MET A 122 44.04 -26.30 -21.08
CA MET A 122 43.67 -27.00 -19.84
C MET A 122 43.04 -26.08 -18.79
N ASN A 123 43.44 -24.81 -18.76
CA ASN A 123 42.82 -23.79 -17.90
C ASN A 123 41.33 -23.53 -18.23
N GLU A 124 40.90 -23.77 -19.46
CA GLU A 124 39.49 -23.70 -19.85
C GLU A 124 38.77 -25.02 -19.57
N VAL A 125 39.42 -26.16 -19.83
CA VAL A 125 38.89 -27.50 -19.52
C VAL A 125 38.64 -27.66 -18.01
N GLU A 126 39.58 -27.29 -17.15
CA GLU A 126 39.42 -27.37 -15.69
C GLU A 126 38.35 -26.41 -15.16
N LYS A 127 38.12 -25.29 -15.85
CA LYS A 127 37.14 -24.27 -15.44
C LYS A 127 35.71 -24.65 -15.83
N MET A 128 35.53 -25.33 -16.95
CA MET A 128 34.21 -25.59 -17.54
C MET A 128 33.83 -27.07 -17.56
N GLY A 129 34.80 -27.97 -17.50
CA GLY A 129 34.62 -29.41 -17.66
C GLY A 129 34.37 -30.15 -16.35
N ILE A 130 33.69 -31.27 -16.46
CA ILE A 130 33.46 -32.22 -15.37
C ILE A 130 34.46 -33.38 -15.55
N PRO A 131 35.29 -33.71 -14.54
CA PRO A 131 36.26 -34.77 -14.67
C PRO A 131 35.59 -36.14 -14.68
N LEU A 132 35.92 -36.96 -15.68
CA LEU A 132 35.51 -38.37 -15.75
C LEU A 132 36.57 -39.19 -15.02
N LYS A 133 36.18 -39.88 -13.95
CA LYS A 133 37.11 -40.60 -13.06
C LYS A 133 36.81 -42.10 -13.04
N VAL A 134 37.83 -42.91 -13.25
CA VAL A 134 37.79 -44.38 -13.07
C VAL A 134 38.85 -44.74 -12.04
N GLU A 135 38.45 -45.37 -10.94
CA GLU A 135 39.37 -45.79 -9.85
C GLU A 135 40.28 -44.62 -9.39
N ASP A 136 39.68 -43.46 -9.13
CA ASP A 136 40.32 -42.18 -8.75
C ASP A 136 41.24 -41.52 -9.79
N ASN A 137 41.45 -42.12 -10.97
CA ASN A 137 42.22 -41.54 -12.06
C ASN A 137 41.32 -40.77 -13.03
N ILE A 138 41.71 -39.55 -13.40
CA ILE A 138 41.01 -38.77 -14.44
C ILE A 138 41.35 -39.38 -15.80
N VAL A 139 40.34 -39.95 -16.45
CA VAL A 139 40.45 -40.60 -17.77
C VAL A 139 40.03 -39.67 -18.92
N GLY A 140 39.42 -38.55 -18.58
CA GLY A 140 39.02 -37.50 -19.52
C GLY A 140 38.18 -36.42 -18.84
N TRP A 141 37.76 -35.42 -19.60
CA TRP A 141 36.85 -34.38 -19.13
C TRP A 141 35.65 -34.25 -20.06
N LEU A 142 34.47 -34.11 -19.47
CA LEU A 142 33.24 -33.75 -20.15
C LEU A 142 33.09 -32.23 -20.12
N VAL A 143 33.35 -31.56 -21.24
CA VAL A 143 33.14 -30.12 -21.38
C VAL A 143 31.76 -29.87 -21.98
N PRO A 144 30.82 -29.26 -21.24
CA PRO A 144 29.52 -28.92 -21.76
C PRO A 144 29.67 -27.81 -22.80
N ALA A 145 29.29 -28.09 -24.04
CA ALA A 145 29.22 -27.06 -25.06
C ALA A 145 27.95 -26.24 -24.79
N SER A 146 28.11 -24.98 -24.40
CA SER A 146 26.99 -24.08 -24.14
C SER A 146 26.07 -24.02 -25.35
N THR A 147 24.85 -24.56 -25.24
CA THR A 147 23.71 -24.15 -26.06
C THR A 147 22.41 -24.40 -25.33
N GLN A 148 21.68 -23.32 -25.05
CA GLN A 148 20.24 -23.33 -24.85
C GLN A 148 19.61 -23.90 -26.13
N GLY A 149 19.37 -25.20 -26.20
CA GLY A 149 18.65 -25.76 -27.33
C GLY A 149 17.13 -25.56 -27.17
N PRO A 150 16.34 -25.88 -28.21
CA PRO A 150 14.91 -25.58 -28.23
C PRO A 150 14.18 -26.29 -27.08
N ARG A 151 13.35 -25.52 -26.36
CA ARG A 151 12.56 -26.02 -25.21
C ARG A 151 11.68 -27.19 -25.63
N ASN A 152 11.85 -28.34 -25.00
CA ASN A 152 11.03 -29.54 -25.25
C ASN A 152 9.56 -29.28 -24.85
N ASN A 153 8.61 -29.99 -25.46
CA ASN A 153 7.16 -29.83 -25.22
C ASN A 153 6.76 -30.00 -23.74
N ILE A 154 7.44 -30.86 -22.97
CA ILE A 154 7.26 -31.02 -21.53
C ILE A 154 7.64 -29.74 -20.77
N GLN A 155 8.75 -29.09 -21.15
CA GLN A 155 9.21 -27.85 -20.54
C GLN A 155 8.24 -26.69 -20.85
N GLN A 156 7.70 -26.64 -22.08
CA GLN A 156 6.71 -25.62 -22.47
C GLN A 156 5.40 -25.77 -21.68
N ASN A 157 4.92 -27.01 -21.48
CA ASN A 157 3.72 -27.28 -20.71
C ASN A 157 3.89 -26.89 -19.22
N PHE A 158 5.03 -27.25 -18.61
CA PHE A 158 5.34 -26.86 -17.23
C PHE A 158 5.38 -25.34 -17.06
N LEU A 159 6.09 -24.63 -17.94
CA LEU A 159 6.15 -23.17 -17.92
C LEU A 159 4.78 -22.52 -18.13
N GLY A 160 3.94 -23.11 -19.00
CA GLY A 160 2.56 -22.68 -19.19
C GLY A 160 1.70 -22.80 -17.92
N THR A 161 1.80 -23.93 -17.20
CA THR A 161 1.10 -24.12 -15.92
C THR A 161 1.56 -23.12 -14.86
N VAL A 162 2.88 -22.88 -14.74
CA VAL A 162 3.42 -21.88 -13.81
C VAL A 162 2.91 -20.48 -14.17
N GLN A 163 2.92 -20.11 -15.45
CA GLN A 163 2.45 -18.80 -15.92
C GLN A 163 0.96 -18.59 -15.62
N GLN A 164 0.12 -19.61 -15.85
CA GLN A 164 -1.31 -19.55 -15.52
C GLN A 164 -1.51 -19.35 -14.01
N GLY A 165 -0.78 -20.08 -13.17
CA GLY A 165 -0.81 -19.92 -11.72
C GLY A 165 -0.48 -18.50 -11.28
N LEU A 166 0.57 -17.90 -11.85
CA LEU A 166 0.97 -16.51 -11.56
C LEU A 166 -0.06 -15.48 -11.99
N ILE A 167 -0.72 -15.67 -13.14
CA ILE A 167 -1.79 -14.76 -13.60
C ILE A 167 -2.97 -14.83 -12.64
N ILE A 168 -3.41 -16.03 -12.25
CA ILE A 168 -4.52 -16.23 -11.31
C ILE A 168 -4.18 -15.61 -9.95
N SER A 169 -2.99 -15.86 -9.41
CA SER A 169 -2.59 -15.29 -8.11
C SER A 169 -2.52 -13.76 -8.17
N SER A 170 -2.06 -13.19 -9.28
CA SER A 170 -2.01 -11.74 -9.50
C SER A 170 -3.42 -11.13 -9.53
N LEU A 171 -4.34 -11.77 -10.25
CA LEU A 171 -5.75 -11.34 -10.32
C LEU A 171 -6.43 -11.41 -8.95
N VAL A 172 -6.24 -12.50 -8.21
CA VAL A 172 -6.79 -12.65 -6.85
C VAL A 172 -6.23 -11.58 -5.92
N THR A 173 -4.92 -11.32 -5.97
CA THR A 173 -4.27 -10.27 -5.17
C THR A 173 -4.84 -8.88 -5.49
N LEU A 174 -5.04 -8.58 -6.78
CA LEU A 174 -5.64 -7.32 -7.21
C LEU A 174 -7.07 -7.16 -6.69
N LEU A 175 -7.89 -8.22 -6.76
CA LEU A 175 -9.25 -8.21 -6.24
C LEU A 175 -9.30 -7.98 -4.72
N ILE A 176 -8.40 -8.61 -3.97
CA ILE A 176 -8.28 -8.42 -2.52
C ILE A 176 -7.87 -6.97 -2.21
N ALA A 177 -6.87 -6.44 -2.92
CA ALA A 177 -6.42 -5.06 -2.74
C ALA A 177 -7.53 -4.04 -3.02
N LEU A 178 -8.31 -4.22 -4.08
CA LEU A 178 -9.44 -3.36 -4.42
C LEU A 178 -10.55 -3.44 -3.36
N SER A 179 -10.85 -4.65 -2.88
CA SER A 179 -11.83 -4.88 -1.81
C SER A 179 -11.42 -4.18 -0.51
N LEU A 180 -10.17 -4.36 -0.07
CA LEU A 180 -9.62 -3.72 1.12
C LEU A 180 -9.55 -2.20 0.97
N GLY A 181 -9.13 -1.70 -0.18
CA GLY A 181 -9.12 -0.26 -0.48
C GLY A 181 -10.52 0.35 -0.41
N GLY A 182 -11.52 -0.33 -1.00
CA GLY A 182 -12.92 0.07 -0.91
C GLY A 182 -13.44 0.10 0.53
N PHE A 183 -13.12 -0.94 1.31
CA PHE A 183 -13.45 -1.03 2.72
C PHE A 183 -12.85 0.12 3.54
N LEU A 184 -11.57 0.44 3.38
CA LEU A 184 -10.89 1.54 4.09
C LEU A 184 -11.51 2.91 3.78
N ILE A 185 -11.89 3.15 2.53
CA ILE A 185 -12.57 4.40 2.14
C ILE A 185 -13.91 4.53 2.88
N GLN A 186 -14.69 3.45 2.92
CA GLN A 186 -16.00 3.45 3.56
C GLN A 186 -15.89 3.55 5.08
N SER A 187 -14.95 2.81 5.68
CA SER A 187 -14.81 2.70 7.14
C SER A 187 -14.08 3.89 7.79
N PHE A 188 -13.14 4.54 7.10
CA PHE A 188 -12.31 5.59 7.71
C PHE A 188 -12.42 6.92 6.97
N THR A 189 -12.15 6.92 5.66
CA THR A 189 -11.96 8.20 4.95
C THR A 189 -13.27 8.98 4.77
N ARG A 190 -14.39 8.28 4.49
CA ARG A 190 -15.70 8.92 4.36
C ARG A 190 -16.17 9.56 5.68
N PRO A 191 -16.18 8.86 6.84
CA PRO A 191 -16.52 9.48 8.13
C PRO A 191 -15.65 10.70 8.48
N ILE A 192 -14.33 10.60 8.32
CA ILE A 192 -13.41 11.71 8.60
C ILE A 192 -13.75 12.93 7.74
N ARG A 193 -14.05 12.74 6.45
CA ARG A 193 -14.42 13.84 5.57
C ARG A 193 -15.78 14.45 5.91
N LYS A 194 -16.74 13.64 6.37
CA LYS A 194 -18.03 14.13 6.89
C LYS A 194 -17.81 15.02 8.11
N LEU A 195 -17.00 14.59 9.08
CA LEU A 195 -16.67 15.38 10.28
C LEU A 195 -15.93 16.68 9.94
N ALA A 196 -14.97 16.62 9.02
CA ALA A 196 -14.25 17.82 8.57
C ALA A 196 -15.22 18.86 7.96
N GLY A 197 -16.12 18.42 7.07
CA GLY A 197 -17.12 19.30 6.48
C GLY A 197 -18.13 19.83 7.50
N ALA A 198 -18.53 19.02 8.48
CA ALA A 198 -19.40 19.46 9.56
C ALA A 198 -18.74 20.51 10.46
N THR A 199 -17.45 20.34 10.74
CA THR A 199 -16.66 21.32 11.50
C THR A 199 -16.60 22.66 10.78
N GLU A 200 -16.43 22.65 9.45
CA GLU A 200 -16.45 23.87 8.63
C GLU A 200 -17.81 24.58 8.69
N LYS A 201 -18.92 23.84 8.67
CA LYS A 201 -20.27 24.41 8.84
C LYS A 201 -20.47 25.08 10.19
N VAL A 202 -20.09 24.41 11.27
CA VAL A 202 -20.16 24.98 12.63
C VAL A 202 -19.28 26.22 12.73
N ALA A 203 -18.07 26.19 12.16
CA ALA A 203 -17.16 27.34 12.12
C ALA A 203 -17.74 28.52 11.32
N SER A 204 -18.57 28.27 10.29
CA SER A 204 -19.29 29.31 9.55
C SER A 204 -20.56 29.83 10.26
N GLY A 205 -20.90 29.31 11.44
CA GLY A 205 -22.02 29.76 12.26
C GLY A 205 -23.27 28.88 12.20
N GLU A 206 -23.26 27.76 11.47
CA GLU A 206 -24.34 26.75 11.54
C GLU A 206 -24.18 25.91 12.83
N LEU A 207 -24.43 26.54 13.98
CA LEU A 207 -24.39 25.87 15.29
C LEU A 207 -25.49 24.80 15.40
N GLY A 208 -25.25 23.77 16.21
CA GLY A 208 -26.20 22.67 16.40
C GLY A 208 -26.17 21.59 15.31
N PHE A 209 -25.40 21.79 14.23
CA PHE A 209 -25.26 20.80 13.15
C PHE A 209 -24.80 19.44 13.68
N GLN A 210 -25.51 18.37 13.28
CA GLN A 210 -25.28 17.00 13.72
C GLN A 210 -24.70 16.15 12.59
N VAL A 211 -23.78 15.25 12.93
CA VAL A 211 -23.18 14.29 12.01
C VAL A 211 -23.66 12.89 12.35
N ASP A 212 -24.16 12.20 11.32
CA ASP A 212 -24.54 10.81 11.38
C ASP A 212 -23.40 9.90 10.88
N ILE A 213 -22.72 9.30 11.86
CA ILE A 213 -21.68 8.27 11.68
C ILE A 213 -22.02 7.11 12.61
N GLU A 214 -22.58 6.06 12.03
CA GLU A 214 -22.82 4.79 12.70
C GLU A 214 -21.50 4.00 12.79
N SER A 215 -20.76 4.20 13.88
CA SER A 215 -19.57 3.40 14.20
C SER A 215 -19.50 3.12 15.69
N LYS A 216 -18.94 1.97 16.06
CA LYS A 216 -18.75 1.55 17.47
C LYS A 216 -17.31 1.75 17.96
N ASP A 217 -16.47 2.35 17.12
CA ASP A 217 -15.05 2.61 17.39
C ASP A 217 -14.81 4.07 17.83
N GLU A 218 -13.54 4.51 17.82
CA GLU A 218 -13.13 5.86 18.15
C GLU A 218 -13.75 6.92 17.24
N LEU A 219 -14.07 6.60 15.97
CA LEU A 219 -14.74 7.54 15.07
C LEU A 219 -16.19 7.78 15.49
N GLY A 220 -16.89 6.74 15.97
CA GLY A 220 -18.23 6.88 16.53
C GLY A 220 -18.22 7.75 17.79
N LYS A 221 -17.27 7.52 18.69
CA LYS A 221 -17.07 8.36 19.89
C LYS A 221 -16.75 9.81 19.54
N LEU A 222 -15.90 10.02 18.53
CA LEU A 222 -15.57 11.36 18.04
C LEU A 222 -16.79 12.07 17.45
N ALA A 223 -17.61 11.36 16.66
CA ALA A 223 -18.84 11.91 16.11
C ALA A 223 -19.83 12.30 17.21
N SER A 224 -20.02 11.44 18.22
CA SER A 224 -20.84 11.77 19.39
C SER A 224 -20.30 12.98 20.15
N SER A 225 -18.99 13.09 20.33
CA SER A 225 -18.35 14.22 21.02
C SER A 225 -18.51 15.53 20.23
N PHE A 226 -18.36 15.48 18.89
CA PHE A 226 -18.62 16.60 18.00
C PHE A 226 -20.08 17.06 18.10
N ASN A 227 -21.02 16.13 18.08
CA ASN A 227 -22.46 16.37 18.16
C ASN A 227 -22.85 17.07 19.48
N SER A 228 -22.28 16.62 20.60
CA SER A 228 -22.45 17.27 21.91
C SER A 228 -21.90 18.69 21.91
N MET A 229 -20.65 18.88 21.47
CA MET A 229 -20.02 20.22 21.37
C MET A 229 -20.85 21.18 20.51
N SER A 230 -21.32 20.72 19.35
CA SER A 230 -22.14 21.51 18.42
C SER A 230 -23.47 21.95 19.05
N SER A 231 -24.12 21.07 19.81
CA SER A 231 -25.35 21.38 20.56
C SER A 231 -25.09 22.34 21.72
N ASP A 232 -23.98 22.19 22.44
CA ASP A 232 -23.65 23.08 23.55
C ASP A 232 -23.32 24.49 23.06
N LEU A 233 -22.65 24.61 21.91
CA LEU A 233 -22.45 25.91 21.24
C LEU A 233 -23.78 26.57 20.83
N GLU A 234 -24.71 25.81 20.27
CA GLU A 234 -26.04 26.32 19.91
C GLU A 234 -26.80 26.84 21.13
N LYS A 235 -26.81 26.06 22.22
CA LYS A 235 -27.44 26.48 23.48
C LYS A 235 -26.80 27.72 24.07
N ALA A 236 -25.47 27.82 24.05
CA ALA A 236 -24.75 28.99 24.52
C ALA A 236 -25.09 30.24 23.68
N ASP A 237 -25.17 30.11 22.35
CA ASP A 237 -25.56 31.22 21.48
C ASP A 237 -27.02 31.66 21.71
N LEU A 238 -27.94 30.72 21.87
CA LEU A 238 -29.34 31.02 22.20
C LEU A 238 -29.46 31.72 23.55
N SER A 239 -28.74 31.25 24.57
CA SER A 239 -28.71 31.86 25.89
C SER A 239 -28.17 33.29 25.84
N ARG A 240 -27.08 33.52 25.11
CA ARG A 240 -26.51 34.87 24.90
C ARG A 240 -27.48 35.81 24.20
N LYS A 241 -28.19 35.34 23.16
CA LYS A 241 -29.21 36.13 22.44
C LYS A 241 -30.39 36.48 23.35
N GLN A 242 -30.89 35.51 24.12
CA GLN A 242 -31.98 35.74 25.06
C GLN A 242 -31.58 36.77 26.13
N MET A 243 -30.41 36.60 26.74
CA MET A 243 -29.88 37.55 27.71
C MET A 243 -29.77 38.97 27.13
N THR A 244 -29.25 39.11 25.90
CA THR A 244 -29.15 40.43 25.24
C THR A 244 -30.53 41.07 25.02
N ALA A 245 -31.54 40.27 24.67
CA ALA A 245 -32.91 40.75 24.49
C ALA A 245 -33.54 41.20 25.81
N ASP A 246 -33.35 40.41 26.88
CA ASP A 246 -33.86 40.72 28.22
C ASP A 246 -33.22 42.01 28.76
N ILE A 247 -31.90 42.16 28.60
CA ILE A 247 -31.19 43.39 28.94
C ILE A 247 -31.75 44.60 28.19
N ALA A 248 -31.95 44.47 26.88
CA ALA A 248 -32.50 45.57 26.08
C ALA A 248 -33.92 45.95 26.52
N HIS A 249 -34.72 44.99 26.97
CA HIS A 249 -36.06 45.23 27.51
C HIS A 249 -36.01 46.00 28.85
N ASP A 250 -35.20 45.53 29.78
CA ASP A 250 -35.09 46.10 31.13
C ASP A 250 -34.51 47.51 31.11
N LEU A 251 -33.62 47.82 30.17
CA LEU A 251 -33.10 49.19 29.97
C LEU A 251 -34.11 50.11 29.27
N ARG A 252 -34.93 49.59 28.35
CA ARG A 252 -35.89 50.39 27.58
C ARG A 252 -37.02 50.95 28.44
N THR A 253 -37.53 50.17 29.38
CA THR A 253 -38.65 50.56 30.26
C THR A 253 -38.39 51.86 31.04
N PRO A 254 -37.35 51.97 31.89
CA PRO A 254 -37.06 53.19 32.64
C PRO A 254 -36.73 54.37 31.71
N LEU A 255 -36.05 54.10 30.58
CA LEU A 255 -35.72 55.13 29.59
C LEU A 255 -36.99 55.72 28.95
N THR A 256 -37.95 54.87 28.58
CA THR A 256 -39.23 55.28 27.97
C THR A 256 -40.04 56.13 28.94
N ILE A 257 -40.05 55.76 30.23
CA ILE A 257 -40.71 56.54 31.28
C ILE A 257 -40.09 57.93 31.38
N MET A 258 -38.76 58.03 31.47
CA MET A 258 -38.07 59.33 31.50
C MET A 258 -38.33 60.14 30.23
N GLN A 259 -38.28 59.53 29.04
CA GLN A 259 -38.56 60.22 27.79
C GLN A 259 -39.99 60.79 27.75
N GLY A 260 -41.01 60.00 28.14
CA GLY A 260 -42.40 60.44 28.11
C GLY A 260 -42.69 61.63 29.03
N TYR A 261 -42.10 61.65 30.23
CA TYR A 261 -42.20 62.80 31.14
C TYR A 261 -41.43 64.03 30.62
N ILE A 262 -40.22 63.86 30.06
CA ILE A 262 -39.47 64.97 29.44
C ILE A 262 -40.26 65.56 28.27
N GLU A 263 -40.85 64.71 27.43
CA GLU A 263 -41.65 65.11 26.27
C GLU A 263 -42.89 65.90 26.72
N ALA A 264 -43.66 65.38 27.69
CA ALA A 264 -44.84 66.06 28.24
C ALA A 264 -44.50 67.43 28.87
N MET A 265 -43.34 67.55 29.53
CA MET A 265 -42.85 68.83 30.06
C MET A 265 -42.44 69.79 28.93
N SER A 266 -41.76 69.28 27.90
CA SER A 266 -41.29 70.10 26.77
C SER A 266 -42.42 70.67 25.91
N GLU A 267 -43.53 69.94 25.80
CA GLU A 267 -44.74 70.36 25.10
C GLU A 267 -45.65 71.26 25.95
N GLY A 268 -45.28 71.55 27.20
CA GLY A 268 -46.08 72.34 28.14
C GLY A 268 -47.35 71.64 28.62
N LYS A 269 -47.51 70.34 28.33
CA LYS A 269 -48.67 69.53 28.77
C LYS A 269 -48.61 69.17 30.27
N MET A 270 -47.42 69.27 30.87
CA MET A 270 -47.18 68.98 32.28
C MET A 270 -46.18 70.00 32.85
N ALA A 271 -46.47 70.55 34.05
CA ALA A 271 -45.51 71.39 34.76
C ALA A 271 -44.51 70.52 35.51
N GLY A 272 -43.22 70.90 35.48
CA GLY A 272 -42.20 70.24 36.30
C GLY A 272 -42.55 70.37 37.79
N SER A 273 -42.75 69.24 38.47
CA SER A 273 -43.03 69.16 39.90
C SER A 273 -41.96 68.35 40.62
N GLN A 274 -41.87 68.53 41.93
CA GLN A 274 -40.92 67.79 42.76
C GLN A 274 -41.11 66.26 42.62
N GLU A 275 -42.36 65.82 42.49
CA GLU A 275 -42.72 64.41 42.29
C GLU A 275 -42.18 63.87 40.96
N ILE A 276 -42.30 64.63 39.86
CA ILE A 276 -41.79 64.22 38.54
C ILE A 276 -40.26 64.12 38.54
N TYR A 277 -39.57 65.07 39.17
CA TYR A 277 -38.11 65.01 39.32
C TYR A 277 -37.67 63.81 40.17
N GLN A 278 -38.43 63.45 41.21
CA GLN A 278 -38.15 62.25 42.01
C GLN A 278 -38.33 60.97 41.19
N VAL A 279 -39.39 60.87 40.37
CA VAL A 279 -39.60 59.72 39.47
C VAL A 279 -38.45 59.61 38.47
N MET A 280 -38.07 60.70 37.79
CA MET A 280 -36.92 60.74 36.87
C MET A 280 -35.64 60.25 37.53
N HIS A 281 -35.32 60.81 38.70
CA HIS A 281 -34.11 60.49 39.43
C HIS A 281 -34.12 59.01 39.89
N GLN A 282 -35.28 58.46 40.26
CA GLN A 282 -35.40 57.05 40.60
C GLN A 282 -35.19 56.13 39.39
N GLN A 283 -35.73 56.48 38.22
CA GLN A 283 -35.49 55.72 36.98
C GLN A 283 -34.01 55.79 36.54
N ALA A 284 -33.37 56.96 36.65
CA ALA A 284 -31.94 57.12 36.38
C ALA A 284 -31.07 56.29 37.35
N LYS A 285 -31.43 56.26 38.64
CA LYS A 285 -30.77 55.37 39.62
C LYS A 285 -30.96 53.90 39.25
N HIS A 286 -32.17 53.49 38.87
CA HIS A 286 -32.45 52.12 38.47
C HIS A 286 -31.61 51.68 37.27
N LEU A 287 -31.49 52.52 36.23
CA LEU A 287 -30.59 52.27 35.11
C LEU A 287 -29.12 52.13 35.53
N ASN A 288 -28.64 52.98 36.44
CA ASN A 288 -27.27 52.85 36.94
C ASN A 288 -27.05 51.50 37.65
N TYR A 289 -27.99 51.05 38.48
CA TYR A 289 -27.91 49.73 39.11
C TYR A 289 -27.85 48.60 38.07
N LEU A 290 -28.72 48.62 37.05
CA LEU A 290 -28.70 47.62 35.98
C LEU A 290 -27.37 47.62 35.20
N ILE A 291 -26.79 48.79 34.94
CA ILE A 291 -25.49 48.91 34.27
C ILE A 291 -24.36 48.35 35.13
N ASP A 292 -24.38 48.62 36.44
CA ASP A 292 -23.39 48.08 37.39
C ASP A 292 -23.49 46.56 37.52
N ASP A 293 -24.71 46.01 37.53
CA ASP A 293 -24.95 44.57 37.55
C ASP A 293 -24.42 43.90 36.27
N LEU A 294 -24.68 44.51 35.10
CA LEU A 294 -24.14 44.02 33.82
C LEU A 294 -22.62 44.07 33.75
N LYS A 295 -22.01 45.12 34.29
CA LYS A 295 -20.56 45.24 34.38
C LYS A 295 -19.99 44.13 35.28
N THR A 296 -20.63 43.88 36.42
CA THR A 296 -20.23 42.80 37.34
C THR A 296 -20.30 41.44 36.65
N LEU A 297 -21.38 41.18 35.92
CA LEU A 297 -21.57 39.92 35.20
C LEU A 297 -20.57 39.75 34.05
N SER A 298 -20.29 40.82 33.28
CA SER A 298 -19.27 40.79 32.22
C SER A 298 -17.86 40.52 32.75
N LEU A 299 -17.53 40.96 33.96
CA LEU A 299 -16.23 40.70 34.59
C LEU A 299 -16.10 39.26 35.10
N LEU A 300 -17.23 38.63 35.45
CA LEU A 300 -17.27 37.21 35.80
C LEU A 300 -17.09 36.30 34.58
N ASP A 301 -17.69 36.66 33.44
CA ASP A 301 -17.58 35.91 32.18
C ASP A 301 -16.18 35.97 31.56
N SER A 302 -15.40 37.02 31.81
CA SER A 302 -14.05 37.21 31.23
C SER A 302 -12.90 36.55 32.02
N GLU A 303 -13.19 35.67 32.98
CA GLU A 303 -12.20 35.03 33.90
C GLU A 303 -11.33 36.03 34.69
N GLU A 304 -11.69 37.32 34.79
CA GLU A 304 -10.84 38.36 35.41
C GLU A 304 -10.95 38.44 36.94
N LEU A 305 -11.86 37.70 37.56
CA LEU A 305 -12.01 37.67 39.02
C LEU A 305 -11.33 36.44 39.62
N ALA A 306 -10.08 36.61 40.06
CA ALA A 306 -9.41 35.66 40.94
C ALA A 306 -10.15 35.62 42.29
N PHE A 307 -10.95 34.57 42.51
CA PHE A 307 -11.63 34.34 43.77
C PHE A 307 -10.61 34.12 44.91
N GLN A 308 -10.53 35.07 45.86
CA GLN A 308 -9.86 34.84 47.13
C GLN A 308 -10.81 34.12 48.07
N ILE A 309 -10.74 32.78 48.05
CA ILE A 309 -11.47 31.95 49.01
C ILE A 309 -10.78 32.09 50.36
N GLN A 310 -11.46 32.71 51.34
CA GLN A 310 -11.01 32.75 52.71
C GLN A 310 -11.84 31.76 53.54
N ASN A 311 -11.16 30.82 54.19
CA ASN A 311 -11.82 29.85 55.06
C ASN A 311 -12.28 30.57 56.33
N ILE A 312 -13.58 30.54 56.58
CA ILE A 312 -14.19 31.15 57.77
C ILE A 312 -14.57 29.99 58.69
N ASP A 313 -13.87 29.86 59.82
CA ASP A 313 -14.23 28.85 60.82
C ASP A 313 -15.58 29.24 61.45
N PRO A 314 -16.54 28.31 61.53
CA PRO A 314 -17.81 28.56 62.20
C PRO A 314 -17.57 28.67 63.72
N SER A 315 -17.78 29.87 64.27
CA SER A 315 -17.72 30.18 65.70
C SER A 315 -18.87 29.55 66.48
#